data_AF-A0A7W7PMK7-F1
#
_entry.id   AF-A0A7W7PMK7-F1
#
_cell.length_a   1.000
_cell.length_b   1.000
_cell.length_c   1.000
_cell.angle_alpha   90.00
_cell.angle_beta   90.00
_cell.angle_gamma   90.00
#
_symmetry.space_group_name_H-M   'P 1'
#
loop_
_entity.id
_entity.type
_entity.pdbx_description
1 polymer ?
#
loop_
_entity_poly.entity_id
_entity_poly.type
_entity_poly.pdbx_seq_one_letter_code
_entity_poly.pdbx_strand_id
1 'polypeptide(L)' 'MPQSFVSLPAASNWPSLSCDCLAHRFGNAADHSDRRPVYPTDMPDAEWTVVRDAMPVPG' A
#
# COMPACT_ATOMS: atom_id res chain seq x y z
N MET A 1 15.59 21.02 6.99
CA MET A 1 16.21 19.69 7.24
C MET A 1 15.89 18.82 6.02
N PRO A 2 16.84 18.39 5.19
CA PRO A 2 16.50 17.49 4.09
C PRO A 2 16.43 16.06 4.63
N GLN A 3 15.24 15.46 4.59
CA GLN A 3 15.05 14.04 4.85
C GLN A 3 15.48 13.28 3.59
N SER A 4 16.64 12.63 3.66
CA SER A 4 17.10 11.71 2.62
C SER A 4 16.43 10.35 2.86
N PHE A 5 15.55 9.91 1.95
CA PHE A 5 15.13 8.51 1.91
C PHE A 5 15.85 7.82 0.76
N VAL A 6 16.54 6.73 1.07
CA VAL A 6 17.06 5.81 0.06
C VAL A 6 15.96 4.77 -0.19
N SER A 7 15.29 4.85 -1.33
CA SER A 7 14.52 3.71 -1.83
C SER A 7 15.51 2.67 -2.35
N LEU A 8 15.82 1.68 -1.51
CA LEU A 8 16.35 0.43 -2.03
C LEU A 8 15.14 -0.37 -2.53
N PRO A 9 15.09 -0.77 -3.81
CA PRO A 9 14.20 -1.86 -4.18
C PRO A 9 14.68 -3.08 -3.41
N ALA A 10 13.94 -3.46 -2.37
CA ALA A 10 14.08 -4.78 -1.78
C ALA A 10 13.59 -5.75 -2.86
N ALA A 11 14.51 -6.19 -3.73
CA ALA A 11 14.28 -7.33 -4.58
C ALA A 11 13.90 -8.47 -3.65
N SER A 12 12.62 -8.78 -3.60
CA SER A 12 12.09 -9.92 -2.87
C SER A 12 12.58 -11.15 -3.62
N ASN A 13 13.81 -11.57 -3.35
CA ASN A 13 14.47 -12.73 -3.94
C ASN A 13 13.91 -14.03 -3.34
N TRP A 14 12.59 -14.14 -3.26
CA TRP A 14 11.95 -15.42 -3.06
C TRP A 14 11.68 -16.03 -4.43
N PRO A 15 12.26 -17.20 -4.75
CA PRO A 15 11.83 -17.95 -5.93
C PRO A 15 10.32 -18.14 -5.79
N SER A 16 9.59 -18.12 -6.91
CA SER A 16 8.13 -18.13 -7.03
C SER A 16 7.43 -19.37 -6.42
N LEU A 17 7.66 -19.65 -5.15
CA LEU A 17 6.67 -20.23 -4.25
C LEU A 17 5.57 -19.19 -4.20
N SER A 18 4.38 -19.54 -4.70
CA SER A 18 3.20 -18.69 -4.67
C SER A 18 3.10 -18.01 -3.31
N CYS A 19 3.39 -16.70 -3.25
CA CYS A 19 3.36 -15.98 -1.98
C CYS A 19 1.94 -16.09 -1.43
N ASP A 20 1.81 -16.79 -0.30
CA ASP A 20 0.54 -16.96 0.43
C ASP A 20 0.10 -15.69 1.17
N CYS A 21 0.74 -14.57 0.88
CA CYS A 21 0.32 -13.28 1.37
C CYS A 21 -1.12 -12.98 0.90
N LEU A 22 -1.95 -12.56 1.86
CA LEU A 22 -3.37 -12.26 1.62
C LEU A 22 -3.54 -11.21 0.52
N ALA A 23 -2.57 -10.30 0.36
CA ALA A 23 -2.57 -9.31 -0.73
C ALA A 23 -2.57 -9.95 -2.13
N HIS A 24 -1.88 -11.07 -2.34
CA HIS A 24 -1.95 -11.79 -3.63
C HIS A 24 -3.23 -12.61 -3.78
N ARG A 25 -3.78 -13.13 -2.67
CA ARG A 25 -5.00 -13.95 -2.73
C ARG A 25 -6.28 -13.13 -2.88
N PHE A 26 -6.35 -11.98 -2.22
CA PHE A 26 -7.55 -11.16 -2.09
C PHE A 26 -7.38 -9.76 -2.70
N GLY A 27 -6.20 -9.42 -3.20
CA GLY A 27 -5.88 -8.06 -3.62
C GLY A 27 -5.48 -7.17 -2.45
N ASN A 28 -5.12 -5.93 -2.75
CA ASN A 28 -4.76 -4.94 -1.75
C ASN A 28 -5.99 -4.56 -0.90
N ALA A 29 -5.84 -4.61 0.42
CA ALA A 29 -6.93 -4.32 1.35
C ALA A 29 -7.49 -2.89 1.22
N ALA A 30 -6.68 -1.95 0.70
CA ALA A 30 -7.14 -0.59 0.45
C ALA A 30 -8.10 -0.48 -0.75
N ASP A 31 -8.13 -1.48 -1.64
CA ASP A 31 -8.99 -1.49 -2.83
C ASP A 31 -10.36 -2.13 -2.58
N HIS A 32 -10.59 -2.66 -1.38
CA HIS A 32 -11.85 -3.30 -1.02
C HIS A 32 -12.90 -2.26 -0.61
N SER A 33 -14.09 -2.29 -1.24
CA SER A 33 -15.19 -1.34 -0.96
C SER A 33 -15.74 -1.42 0.46
N ASP A 34 -15.55 -2.56 1.12
CA ASP A 34 -16.04 -2.82 2.47
C ASP A 34 -15.04 -2.40 3.55
N ARG A 35 -13.94 -1.76 3.16
CA ARG A 35 -12.98 -1.21 4.10
C ARG A 35 -13.70 -0.21 5.01
N ARG A 36 -13.74 -0.51 6.31
CA ARG A 36 -14.24 0.41 7.32
C ARG A 36 -13.10 0.87 8.22
N PRO A 37 -13.02 2.17 8.57
CA PRO A 37 -12.15 2.66 9.62
C PRO A 37 -12.37 1.84 10.90
N VAL A 38 -11.30 1.30 11.48
CA VAL A 38 -11.33 0.54 12.74
C VAL A 38 -11.09 1.46 13.92
N TYR A 39 -10.22 2.47 13.73
CA TYR A 39 -9.87 3.43 14.77
C TYR A 39 -10.39 4.83 14.44
N PRO A 40 -10.73 5.66 15.45
CA PRO A 40 -11.12 7.05 15.23
C PRO A 40 -10.05 7.92 14.57
N THR A 41 -8.80 7.49 14.62
CA THR A 41 -7.64 8.15 14.00
C THR A 41 -7.37 7.68 12.58
N ASP A 42 -8.11 6.69 12.08
CA ASP A 42 -7.93 6.21 10.72
C ASP A 42 -8.32 7.30 9.74
N MET A 43 -7.51 7.44 8.70
CA MET A 43 -7.71 8.42 7.64
C MET A 43 -8.98 8.10 6.84
N PRO A 44 -9.86 9.09 6.59
CA PRO A 44 -11.11 8.88 5.83
C PRO A 44 -10.83 8.63 4.35
N ASP A 45 -11.77 7.98 3.66
CA ASP A 45 -11.62 7.59 2.24
C ASP A 45 -11.40 8.80 1.31
N ALA A 46 -11.98 9.95 1.65
CA ALA A 46 -11.77 11.20 0.92
C ALA A 46 -10.30 11.64 0.97
N GLU A 47 -9.67 11.55 2.14
CA GLU A 47 -8.26 11.90 2.31
C GLU A 47 -7.34 10.84 1.67
N TRP A 48 -7.69 9.55 1.78
CA TRP A 48 -7.01 8.47 1.06
C TRP A 48 -6.98 8.66 -0.45
N THR A 49 -8.04 9.21 -1.03
CA THR A 49 -8.11 9.48 -2.47
C THR A 49 -7.10 10.54 -2.88
N VAL A 50 -6.98 11.62 -2.10
CA VAL A 50 -5.98 12.68 -2.33
C VAL A 50 -4.55 12.13 -2.19
N VAL A 51 -4.29 11.32 -1.16
CA VAL A 51 -2.97 10.73 -0.94
C VAL A 51 -2.57 9.82 -2.09
N ARG A 52 -3.48 8.95 -2.57
CA ARG A 52 -3.19 8.03 -3.67
C ARG A 52 -2.88 8.75 -4.98
N ASP A 53 -3.60 9.82 -5.29
CA ASP A 53 -3.36 10.65 -6.47
C ASP A 53 -1.99 11.34 -6.41
N ALA A 54 -1.54 11.70 -5.20
CA ALA A 54 -0.22 12.27 -4.98
C ALA A 54 0.94 11.25 -5.00
N MET A 55 0.66 9.94 -4.98
CA MET A 55 1.72 8.92 -4.99
C MET A 55 2.32 8.77 -6.39
N PRO A 56 3.66 8.69 -6.51
CA PRO A 56 4.29 8.42 -7.79
C PRO A 56 3.92 7.02 -8.29
N VAL A 57 3.51 6.93 -9.56
CA VAL A 57 3.29 5.64 -10.25
C VAL A 57 4.64 5.12 -10.74
N PRO A 58 5.05 3.88 -10.37
CA PRO A 58 6.24 3.26 -10.95
C PRO A 58 6.08 3.12 -12.47
N GLY A 59 7.11 3.56 -13.21
CA GLY A 59 7.22 3.38 -14.67
C GLY A 59 7.98 2.11 -15.05
#